data_AF-A0A382V9X1-F1
#
_entry.id   AF-A0A382V9X1-F1
#
_cell.length_a   1.000
_cell.length_b   1.000
_cell.length_c   1.000
_cell.angle_alpha   90.00
_cell.angle_beta   90.00
_cell.angle_gamma   90.00
#
_symmetry.space_group_name_H-M   'P 1'
#
loop_
_entity.id
_entity.type
_entity.pdbx_description
1 polymer ?
#
loop_
_entity_poly.entity_id
_entity_poly.type
_entity_poly.pdbx_seq_one_letter_code
_entity_poly.pdbx_strand_id
1 'polypeptide(L)'
;MEIFVNAIEGSAINSWVMGSAWLWPLMEILHFIGLSLLLGSLLVIDLRLAGYLRQINIAATHKLLPWVFIGFGLNFVTGFLFLMGDPARYTANIGFWWKMFLVVIALLNALWFKMK
;
A
#
# COMPACT_ATOMS: atom_id res chain seq x y z
N MET A 1 12.17 12.40 14.41
CA MET A 1 11.39 11.18 14.69
C MET A 1 10.61 11.34 15.97
N GLU A 2 11.27 11.61 17.09
CA GLU A 2 10.61 11.86 18.39
C GLU A 2 9.56 12.97 18.35
N ILE A 3 9.83 14.10 17.66
CA ILE A 3 8.85 15.19 17.50
C ILE A 3 7.56 14.69 16.82
N PHE A 4 7.69 13.85 15.79
CA PHE A 4 6.53 13.31 15.07
C PHE A 4 5.77 12.30 15.92
N VAL A 5 6.48 11.40 16.61
CA VAL A 5 5.88 10.41 17.52
C VAL A 5 5.08 11.12 18.61
N ASN A 6 5.69 12.07 19.31
CA ASN A 6 5.04 12.84 20.38
C ASN A 6 3.83 13.66 19.89
N ALA A 7 3.81 14.09 18.63
CA ALA A 7 2.69 14.83 18.06
C ALA A 7 1.48 13.94 17.72
N ILE A 8 1.72 12.66 17.43
CA ILE A 8 0.69 11.70 17.04
C ILE A 8 0.20 10.87 18.24
N GLU A 9 1.09 10.49 19.16
CA GLU A 9 0.70 9.79 20.38
C GLU A 9 -0.31 10.60 21.19
N GLY A 10 -1.42 9.97 21.57
CA GLY A 10 -2.51 10.65 22.28
C GLY A 10 -3.41 11.53 21.41
N SER A 11 -3.14 11.69 20.10
CA SER A 11 -4.06 12.35 19.18
C SER A 11 -5.37 11.57 19.02
N ALA A 12 -6.42 12.22 18.54
CA ALA A 12 -7.74 11.60 18.34
C ALA A 12 -7.69 10.40 17.37
N ILE A 13 -6.83 10.46 16.34
CA ILE A 13 -6.66 9.35 15.39
C ILE A 13 -5.91 8.17 16.03
N ASN A 14 -4.87 8.44 16.82
CA ASN A 14 -4.11 7.42 17.52
C ASN A 14 -5.01 6.66 18.52
N SER A 15 -5.73 7.41 19.35
CA SER A 15 -6.65 6.84 20.33
C SER A 15 -7.88 6.16 19.69
N TRP A 16 -8.34 6.60 18.51
CA TRP A 16 -9.36 5.88 17.74
C TRP A 16 -8.83 4.53 17.22
N VAL A 17 -7.65 4.51 16.59
CA VAL A 17 -7.04 3.27 16.06
C VAL A 17 -6.79 2.27 17.18
N MET A 18 -6.26 2.73 18.31
CA MET A 18 -5.89 1.88 19.45
C MET A 18 -7.06 1.60 20.40
N GLY A 19 -8.16 2.34 20.29
CA GLY A 19 -9.30 2.27 21.21
C GLY A 19 -10.17 1.02 21.05
N SER A 20 -10.02 0.26 19.96
CA SER A 20 -10.79 -0.95 19.70
C SER A 20 -9.87 -2.13 19.39
N ALA A 21 -10.06 -3.23 20.13
CA ALA A 21 -9.31 -4.46 19.93
C ALA A 21 -9.51 -5.09 18.53
N TRP A 22 -10.62 -4.78 17.85
CA TRP A 22 -10.94 -5.33 16.53
C TRP A 22 -10.47 -4.46 15.36
N LEU A 23 -10.21 -3.17 15.60
CA LEU A 23 -9.88 -2.26 14.52
C LEU A 23 -8.53 -2.58 13.91
N TRP A 24 -7.53 -2.90 14.74
CA TRP A 24 -6.21 -3.30 14.27
C TRP A 24 -6.23 -4.59 13.43
N PRO A 25 -6.80 -5.72 13.90
CA PRO A 25 -6.93 -6.93 13.06
C PRO A 25 -7.71 -6.70 11.77
N LEU A 26 -8.79 -5.91 11.80
CA LEU A 26 -9.56 -5.59 10.60
C LEU A 26 -8.71 -4.82 9.58
N MET A 27 -7.94 -3.83 10.05
CA MET A 27 -7.00 -3.09 9.22
C MET A 27 -5.94 -4.01 8.61
N GLU A 28 -5.41 -4.99 9.37
CA GLU A 28 -4.48 -5.99 8.84
C GLU A 28 -5.10 -6.82 7.73
N ILE A 29 -6.31 -7.36 7.96
CA ILE A 29 -7.06 -8.13 6.96
C ILE A 29 -7.25 -7.31 5.67
N LEU A 30 -7.73 -6.06 5.80
CA LEU A 30 -7.94 -5.17 4.66
C LEU A 30 -6.63 -4.82 3.94
N HIS A 31 -5.54 -4.62 4.69
CA HIS A 31 -4.23 -4.37 4.11
C HIS A 31 -3.75 -5.56 3.28
N PHE A 32 -3.85 -6.79 3.80
CA PHE A 32 -3.43 -7.99 3.07
C PHE A 32 -4.32 -8.30 1.87
N ILE A 33 -5.63 -8.05 1.95
CA ILE A 33 -6.53 -8.13 0.79
C ILE A 33 -6.09 -7.11 -0.26
N GLY A 34 -5.88 -5.86 0.15
CA GLY A 34 -5.40 -4.81 -0.74
C GLY A 34 -4.07 -5.18 -1.39
N LEU A 35 -3.14 -5.75 -0.62
CA LEU A 35 -1.81 -6.17 -1.09
C LEU A 35 -1.92 -7.28 -2.13
N SER A 36 -2.79 -8.27 -1.88
CA SER A 36 -3.05 -9.37 -2.80
C SER A 36 -3.66 -8.89 -4.11
N LEU A 37 -4.61 -7.95 -4.04
CA LEU A 37 -5.20 -7.32 -5.23
C LEU A 37 -4.18 -6.51 -6.03
N LEU A 38 -3.39 -5.69 -5.34
CA LEU A 38 -2.38 -4.82 -5.95
C LEU A 38 -1.26 -5.64 -6.61
N LEU A 39 -0.57 -6.47 -5.83
CA LEU A 39 0.57 -7.24 -6.31
C LEU A 39 0.13 -8.33 -7.29
N GLY A 40 -0.98 -9.03 -7.03
CA GLY A 40 -1.47 -10.08 -7.93
C GLY A 40 -1.84 -9.54 -9.30
N SER A 41 -2.53 -8.40 -9.34
CA SER A 41 -2.92 -7.75 -10.60
C SER A 41 -1.71 -7.24 -11.38
N LEU A 42 -0.78 -6.53 -10.71
CA LEU A 42 0.45 -6.03 -11.34
C LEU A 42 1.33 -7.16 -11.84
N LEU A 43 1.49 -8.24 -11.07
CA LEU A 43 2.30 -9.39 -11.46
C LEU A 43 1.82 -9.99 -12.78
N VAL A 44 0.49 -10.15 -12.97
CA VAL A 44 -0.07 -10.68 -14.22
C VAL A 44 0.15 -9.70 -15.38
N ILE A 45 -0.03 -8.39 -15.15
CA ILE A 45 0.21 -7.36 -16.17
C ILE A 45 1.68 -7.37 -16.58
N ASP A 46 2.60 -7.35 -15.62
CA ASP A 46 4.04 -7.27 -15.85
C ASP A 46 4.59 -8.53 -16.51
N LEU A 47 4.20 -9.72 -16.04
CA LEU A 47 4.59 -10.98 -16.70
C LEU A 47 4.06 -11.06 -18.14
N ARG A 48 2.88 -10.48 -18.39
CA ARG A 48 2.36 -10.39 -19.75
C ARG A 48 3.18 -9.46 -20.62
N LEU A 49 3.55 -8.28 -20.11
CA LEU A 49 4.34 -7.29 -20.84
C LEU A 49 5.79 -7.75 -21.05
N ALA A 50 6.38 -8.46 -20.08
CA ALA A 50 7.68 -9.11 -20.20
C ALA A 50 7.70 -10.29 -21.18
N GLY A 51 6.52 -10.74 -21.65
CA GLY A 51 6.40 -11.75 -22.69
C GLY A 51 6.38 -13.19 -22.20
N TYR A 52 6.16 -13.43 -20.90
CA TYR A 52 5.99 -14.78 -20.33
C TYR A 52 4.56 -15.31 -20.49
N LEU A 53 3.54 -14.44 -20.51
CA LEU A 53 2.12 -14.83 -20.61
C LEU A 53 1.50 -14.50 -21.97
N ARG A 54 2.21 -14.74 -23.09
CA ARG A 54 1.81 -14.28 -24.44
C ARG A 54 0.41 -14.70 -24.90
N GLN A 55 -0.11 -15.82 -24.37
CA GLN A 55 -1.45 -16.33 -24.62
C GLN A 55 -2.57 -15.40 -24.14
N ILE A 56 -2.31 -14.53 -23.15
CA ILE A 56 -3.30 -13.57 -22.65
C ILE A 56 -3.34 -12.37 -23.61
N ASN A 57 -4.53 -11.93 -24.03
CA ASN A 57 -4.63 -10.70 -24.81
C ASN A 57 -4.24 -9.49 -23.94
N ILE A 58 -3.37 -8.58 -24.43
CA ILE A 58 -2.99 -7.36 -23.72
C ILE A 58 -4.22 -6.50 -23.37
N ALA A 59 -5.24 -6.47 -24.22
CA ALA A 59 -6.48 -5.77 -23.90
C ALA A 59 -7.21 -6.39 -22.68
N ALA A 60 -7.05 -7.68 -22.42
CA ALA A 60 -7.65 -8.34 -21.27
C ALA A 60 -6.98 -7.95 -19.94
N THR A 61 -5.67 -7.62 -19.95
CA THR A 61 -4.97 -7.19 -18.73
C THR A 61 -5.43 -5.81 -18.24
N HIS A 62 -6.01 -4.98 -19.11
CA HIS A 62 -6.59 -3.69 -18.71
C HIS A 62 -7.73 -3.84 -17.71
N LYS A 63 -8.42 -4.99 -17.70
CA LYS A 63 -9.45 -5.31 -16.71
C LYS A 63 -8.90 -5.48 -15.29
N LEU A 64 -7.57 -5.65 -15.15
CA LEU A 64 -6.89 -5.77 -13.86
C LEU A 64 -6.53 -4.40 -13.27
N LEU A 65 -6.48 -3.33 -14.09
CA LEU A 65 -6.12 -1.99 -13.63
C LEU A 65 -7.03 -1.45 -12.52
N PRO A 66 -8.37 -1.59 -12.56
CA PRO A 66 -9.22 -1.17 -11.46
C PRO A 66 -8.86 -1.84 -10.13
N TRP A 67 -8.48 -3.12 -10.16
CA TRP A 67 -8.07 -3.88 -8.97
C TRP A 67 -6.72 -3.42 -8.41
N VAL A 68 -5.79 -3.00 -9.28
CA VAL A 68 -4.55 -2.32 -8.87
C VAL A 68 -4.89 -1.07 -8.05
N PHE A 69 -5.78 -0.21 -8.55
CA PHE A 69 -6.14 1.03 -7.85
C PHE A 69 -6.90 0.78 -6.54
N ILE A 70 -7.85 -0.17 -6.53
CA ILE A 70 -8.57 -0.56 -5.30
C ILE A 70 -7.58 -1.11 -4.27
N GLY A 71 -6.70 -2.02 -4.67
CA GLY A 71 -5.69 -2.61 -3.80
C GLY A 71 -4.70 -1.58 -3.25
N PHE A 72 -4.27 -0.64 -4.09
CA PHE A 72 -3.44 0.49 -3.66
C PHE A 72 -4.17 1.38 -2.66
N GLY A 73 -5.42 1.75 -2.93
CA GLY A 73 -6.23 2.60 -2.04
C GLY A 73 -6.41 1.96 -0.66
N LEU A 74 -6.73 0.65 -0.61
CA LEU A 74 -6.81 -0.10 0.65
C LEU A 74 -5.50 -0.08 1.42
N ASN A 75 -4.38 -0.40 0.76
CA ASN A 75 -3.06 -0.40 1.39
C ASN A 75 -2.64 0.99 1.88
N PHE A 76 -2.93 2.03 1.10
CA PHE A 76 -2.58 3.40 1.43
C PHE A 76 -3.31 3.86 2.69
N VAL A 77 -4.64 3.68 2.74
CA VAL A 77 -5.47 4.08 3.88
C VAL A 77 -5.07 3.31 5.13
N THR A 78 -5.02 1.97 5.05
CA THR A 78 -4.66 1.13 6.20
C THR A 78 -3.20 1.33 6.63
N GLY A 79 -2.27 1.50 5.69
CA GLY A 79 -0.87 1.79 5.99
C GLY A 79 -0.66 3.14 6.66
N PHE A 80 -1.42 4.17 6.24
CA PHE A 80 -1.45 5.45 6.91
C PHE A 80 -1.99 5.32 8.34
N LEU A 81 -3.08 4.59 8.54
CA LEU A 81 -3.64 4.34 9.86
C LEU A 81 -2.69 3.53 10.77
N PHE A 82 -1.93 2.57 10.23
CA PHE A 82 -0.88 1.88 11.00
C PHE A 82 0.20 2.84 11.50
N LEU A 83 0.68 3.74 10.65
CA LEU A 83 1.65 4.75 11.04
C LEU A 83 1.09 5.70 12.11
N MET A 84 -0.20 6.04 12.04
CA MET A 84 -0.85 6.92 13.02
C MET A 84 -1.20 6.20 14.34
N GLY A 85 -1.46 4.89 14.28
CA GLY A 85 -1.76 4.06 15.45
C GLY A 85 -0.53 3.71 16.29
N ASP A 86 0.59 3.39 15.64
CA ASP A 86 1.85 3.05 16.32
C ASP A 86 3.05 3.74 15.64
N PRO A 87 3.13 5.08 15.73
CA PRO A 87 4.18 5.84 15.06
C PRO A 87 5.57 5.44 15.55
N ALA A 88 5.76 5.18 16.83
CA ALA A 88 7.05 4.80 17.40
C ALA A 88 7.62 3.52 16.75
N ARG A 89 6.79 2.49 16.59
CA ARG A 89 7.21 1.21 15.99
C ARG A 89 7.56 1.33 14.52
N TYR A 90 6.74 2.00 13.71
CA TYR A 90 6.98 2.08 12.27
C TYR A 90 8.12 3.03 11.93
N THR A 91 8.23 4.16 12.63
CA THR A 91 9.28 5.15 12.39
C THR A 91 10.66 4.60 12.78
N ALA A 92 10.77 3.83 13.87
CA ALA A 92 12.01 3.18 14.27
C ALA A 92 12.47 2.05 13.31
N ASN A 93 11.60 1.55 12.44
CA ASN A 93 11.90 0.41 11.57
C ASN A 93 12.52 0.85 10.24
N ILE A 94 13.80 0.49 10.01
CA ILE A 94 14.51 0.76 8.75
C ILE A 94 13.79 0.16 7.52
N GLY A 95 13.13 -0.99 7.68
CA GLY A 95 12.38 -1.65 6.61
C GLY A 95 11.15 -0.84 6.16
N PHE A 96 10.53 -0.08 7.07
CA PHE A 96 9.45 0.83 6.71
C PHE A 96 9.95 1.93 5.76
N TRP A 97 11.12 2.50 6.04
CA TRP A 97 11.72 3.53 5.18
C TRP A 97 12.06 3.02 3.79
N TRP A 98 12.65 1.83 3.68
CA TRP A 98 12.89 1.19 2.39
C TRP A 98 11.58 0.92 1.62
N LYS A 99 10.55 0.42 2.31
CA LYS A 99 9.22 0.23 1.73
C LYS A 99 8.68 1.54 1.16
N MET A 100 8.72 2.63 1.93
CA MET A 100 8.20 3.93 1.50
C MET A 100 9.00 4.51 0.32
N PHE A 101 10.33 4.36 0.34
CA PHE A 101 11.18 4.76 -0.78
C PHE A 101 10.82 4.03 -2.08
N LEU A 102 10.62 2.71 -2.01
CA LEU A 102 10.20 1.91 -3.17
C LEU A 102 8.80 2.29 -3.67
N VAL A 103 7.88 2.62 -2.77
CA VAL A 103 6.54 3.10 -3.14
C VAL A 103 6.63 4.44 -3.90
N VAL A 104 7.50 5.35 -3.47
CA VAL A 104 7.74 6.62 -4.19
C VAL A 104 8.32 6.36 -5.58
N ILE A 105 9.31 5.46 -5.71
CA ILE A 105 9.85 5.08 -7.02
C ILE A 105 8.77 4.49 -7.92
N ALA A 106 7.93 3.60 -7.39
CA ALA A 106 6.84 3.00 -8.15
C ALA A 106 5.83 4.06 -8.64
N LEU A 107 5.50 5.04 -7.80
CA LEU A 107 4.62 6.15 -8.19
C LEU A 107 5.25 7.02 -9.29
N LEU A 108 6.53 7.37 -9.16
CA LEU A 108 7.26 8.12 -10.19
C LEU A 108 7.32 7.36 -11.52
N ASN A 109 7.55 6.05 -11.46
CA ASN A 109 7.52 5.19 -12.64
C ASN A 109 6.13 5.20 -13.32
N ALA A 110 5.06 5.03 -12.56
CA ALA A 110 3.69 5.06 -13.08
C ALA A 110 3.33 6.42 -13.69
N LEU A 111 3.73 7.53 -13.05
CA LEU A 111 3.52 8.88 -13.58
C LEU A 111 4.29 9.11 -14.88
N TRP A 112 5.55 8.67 -14.95
CA TRP A 112 6.36 8.75 -16.16
C TRP A 112 5.72 8.02 -17.34
N PHE A 113 5.21 6.80 -17.10
CA PHE A 113 4.51 6.03 -18.13
C PHE A 113 3.17 6.63 -18.56
N LYS A 114 2.47 7.33 -17.65
CA LYS A 114 1.21 8.03 -18.00
C LYS A 114 1.47 9.29 -18.84
N MET A 115 2.59 9.98 -18.60
CA MET A 115 2.95 11.24 -19.27
C MET A 115 3.59 11.05 -20.65
N LYS A 116 4.03 9.83 -20.96
CA LYS A 116 4.66 9.45 -22.23
C LYS A 116 3.65 8.79 -23.15
#